data_AF-A0A922I736-F1
#
_entry.id   AF-A0A922I736-F1
#
_cell.length_a   1.000
_cell.length_b   1.000
_cell.length_c   1.000
_cell.angle_alpha   90.00
_cell.angle_beta   90.00
_cell.angle_gamma   90.00
#
_symmetry.space_group_name_H-M   'P 1'
#
loop_
_entity.id
_entity.type
_entity.pdbx_description
1 polymer ?
#
loop_
_entity_poly.entity_id
_entity_poly.type
_entity_poly.pdbx_seq_one_letter_code
_entity_poly.pdbx_strand_id
1 'polypeptide(L)'
;MSIIFDRLKYYHQFEQLLNLANYHWWILECLLLSFHTIRFMFYVILTFMDESIVYRYCPLDTTAAPLFHYYEHMKNGTSINIVDCRITAIILCTYLIFILHSEYMLFLTDRNSISWRLLYDISNRNYDNYLKSIIKLKKIDSIHSVYRMIFHDNHKYPMNTDDNDDDERFKMTMMMKMNNGQNFLNKYFNHLIMNVDLQKFQKSKLNVFNYCGVETRIYLVFTMILLHFIDVFLMILVYMTITISSWKYYQFISANMADLWPMAIFDCMSYIYCGHILVRNASLYFDFSFISVVFYASHMNQWKEKFQKLFQLKQKSKIKTITKLCSNYQQTINWQRFQRQHCHIIYCLMNSGRITWNIVIFMGILANIPLNILFMYKLILVQNSMNNQLMYIGFLIFQTFVLLSVIHMTAIIHFSVHQFKRQLPGIQICMKHPSIKWQILEYYERLTDNRNGFGWYCGSISVIDYKNSFQILISYFGLMLIMFKAFINNAAN
;
A
#
# COMPACT_ATOMS: atom_id res chain seq x y z
N MET A 1 17.42 -7.30 16.17
CA MET A 1 17.75 -6.13 15.31
C MET A 1 18.65 -6.44 14.11
N SER A 2 19.69 -7.30 14.16
CA SER A 2 20.42 -7.73 12.93
C SER A 2 19.48 -8.36 11.90
N ILE A 3 18.66 -9.32 12.34
CA ILE A 3 17.67 -10.03 11.51
C ILE A 3 16.66 -9.08 10.85
N ILE A 4 16.36 -7.93 11.47
CA ILE A 4 15.37 -6.97 10.97
C ILE A 4 15.93 -6.18 9.78
N PHE A 5 17.21 -5.80 9.84
CA PHE A 5 17.87 -5.10 8.74
C PHE A 5 18.34 -6.04 7.65
N ASP A 6 18.86 -7.23 7.99
CA ASP A 6 19.19 -8.27 7.01
C ASP A 6 17.99 -8.63 6.12
N ARG A 7 16.77 -8.30 6.55
CA ARG A 7 15.52 -8.43 5.80
C ARG A 7 15.12 -7.25 4.92
N LEU A 8 15.72 -6.06 5.04
CA LEU A 8 15.61 -5.03 3.98
C LEU A 8 16.27 -5.51 2.67
N LYS A 9 17.13 -6.53 2.75
CA LYS A 9 17.65 -7.27 1.60
C LYS A 9 16.53 -7.98 0.80
N TYR A 10 15.36 -8.26 1.39
CA TYR A 10 14.19 -8.73 0.64
C TYR A 10 13.63 -7.66 -0.30
N TYR A 11 13.65 -6.37 0.08
CA TYR A 11 13.28 -5.29 -0.85
C TYR A 11 14.28 -5.17 -2.01
N HIS A 12 15.55 -5.53 -1.80
CA HIS A 12 16.51 -5.69 -2.90
C HIS A 12 16.18 -6.90 -3.78
N GLN A 13 15.64 -8.00 -3.24
CA GLN A 13 15.11 -9.11 -4.05
C GLN A 13 13.85 -8.71 -4.85
N PHE A 14 13.03 -7.79 -4.36
CA PHE A 14 11.93 -7.21 -5.14
C PHE A 14 12.41 -6.41 -6.36
N GLU A 15 13.55 -5.73 -6.24
CA GLU A 15 14.20 -5.11 -7.40
C GLU A 15 14.75 -6.15 -8.37
N GLN A 16 15.27 -7.29 -7.89
CA GLN A 16 15.64 -8.40 -8.76
C GLN A 16 14.42 -8.95 -9.51
N LEU A 17 13.28 -9.13 -8.83
CA LEU A 17 12.03 -9.51 -9.50
C LEU A 17 11.73 -8.55 -10.64
N LEU A 18 11.84 -7.25 -10.45
CA LEU A 18 11.51 -6.23 -11.48
C LEU A 18 12.68 -5.80 -12.36
N ASN A 19 13.81 -6.50 -12.26
CA ASN A 19 14.94 -6.28 -13.15
C ASN A 19 14.56 -6.80 -14.55
N LEU A 20 14.86 -6.00 -15.58
CA LEU A 20 14.59 -6.37 -16.98
C LEU A 20 15.37 -7.63 -17.37
N ALA A 21 16.51 -7.89 -16.71
CA ALA A 21 17.27 -9.11 -16.89
C ALA A 21 16.54 -10.38 -16.41
N ASN A 22 15.54 -10.25 -15.53
CA ASN A 22 14.75 -11.36 -15.00
C ASN A 22 13.39 -11.52 -15.72
N TYR A 23 13.28 -10.99 -16.94
CA TYR A 23 12.05 -11.06 -17.75
C TYR A 23 11.50 -12.48 -17.96
N HIS A 24 12.37 -13.49 -17.92
CA HIS A 24 11.95 -14.90 -18.02
C HIS A 24 10.97 -15.32 -16.92
N TRP A 25 11.17 -14.84 -15.69
CA TRP A 25 10.26 -15.13 -14.58
C TRP A 25 8.91 -14.45 -14.77
N TRP A 26 8.90 -13.23 -15.29
CA TRP A 26 7.66 -12.52 -15.64
C TRP A 26 6.88 -13.18 -16.77
N ILE A 27 7.59 -13.67 -17.79
CA ILE A 27 6.94 -14.43 -18.87
C ILE A 27 6.31 -15.70 -18.29
N LEU A 28 7.00 -16.40 -17.38
CA LEU A 28 6.44 -17.58 -16.72
C LEU A 28 5.19 -17.25 -15.88
N GLU A 29 5.23 -16.18 -15.09
CA GLU A 29 4.09 -15.72 -14.28
C GLU A 29 2.89 -15.33 -15.16
N CYS A 30 3.12 -14.52 -16.20
CA CYS A 30 2.12 -14.17 -17.21
C CYS A 30 1.55 -15.41 -17.93
N LEU A 31 2.40 -16.40 -18.26
CA LEU A 31 1.96 -17.65 -18.89
C LEU A 31 1.07 -18.47 -17.95
N LEU A 32 1.43 -18.58 -16.67
CA LEU A 32 0.63 -19.29 -15.67
C LEU A 32 -0.72 -18.59 -15.45
N LEU A 33 -0.72 -17.27 -15.29
CA LEU A 33 -1.97 -16.50 -15.14
C LEU A 33 -2.85 -16.55 -16.39
N SER A 34 -2.26 -16.45 -17.59
CA SER A 34 -3.02 -16.54 -18.83
C SER A 34 -3.60 -17.93 -19.05
N PHE A 35 -2.86 -19.00 -18.72
CA PHE A 35 -3.38 -20.36 -18.74
C PHE A 35 -4.59 -20.53 -17.82
N HIS A 36 -4.52 -20.05 -16.58
CA HIS A 36 -5.66 -20.08 -15.67
C HIS A 36 -6.82 -19.21 -16.16
N THR A 37 -6.55 -18.03 -16.69
CA THR A 37 -7.58 -17.14 -17.24
C THR A 37 -8.32 -17.81 -18.40
N ILE A 38 -7.59 -18.46 -19.32
CA ILE A 38 -8.18 -19.22 -20.44
C ILE A 38 -9.02 -20.39 -19.91
N ARG A 39 -8.51 -21.14 -18.93
CA ARG A 39 -9.22 -22.27 -18.32
C ARG A 39 -10.51 -21.83 -17.63
N PHE A 40 -10.51 -20.72 -16.89
CA PHE A 40 -11.73 -20.17 -16.28
C PHE A 40 -12.69 -19.55 -17.32
N MET A 41 -12.18 -18.93 -18.37
CA MET A 41 -13.01 -18.50 -19.51
C MET A 41 -13.73 -19.68 -20.17
N PHE A 42 -13.03 -20.81 -20.32
CA PHE A 42 -13.64 -22.05 -20.80
C PHE A 42 -14.74 -22.55 -19.85
N TYR A 43 -14.56 -22.41 -18.53
CA TYR A 43 -15.63 -22.75 -17.57
C TYR A 43 -16.82 -21.83 -17.66
N VAL A 44 -16.60 -20.53 -17.85
CA VAL A 44 -17.69 -19.60 -18.14
C VAL A 44 -18.45 -20.08 -19.39
N ILE A 45 -17.76 -20.45 -20.47
CA ILE A 45 -18.41 -20.98 -21.67
C ILE A 45 -19.18 -22.28 -21.37
N LEU A 46 -18.58 -23.24 -20.66
CA LEU A 46 -19.24 -24.48 -20.25
C LEU A 46 -20.52 -24.23 -19.45
N THR A 47 -20.54 -23.20 -18.60
CA THR A 47 -21.74 -22.88 -17.82
C THR A 47 -22.92 -22.45 -18.72
N PHE A 48 -22.68 -22.01 -19.95
CA PHE A 48 -23.73 -21.69 -20.93
C PHE A 48 -24.13 -22.87 -21.83
N MET A 49 -23.44 -24.01 -21.73
CA MET A 49 -23.73 -25.22 -22.49
C MET A 49 -24.79 -26.09 -21.78
N ASP A 50 -25.29 -27.09 -22.50
CA ASP A 50 -26.22 -28.08 -21.97
C ASP A 50 -25.59 -28.87 -20.81
N GLU A 51 -26.42 -29.19 -19.82
CA GLU A 51 -26.01 -29.93 -18.62
C GLU A 51 -25.34 -31.27 -18.96
N SER A 52 -25.77 -31.92 -20.05
CA SER A 52 -25.18 -33.18 -20.55
C SER A 52 -23.71 -33.05 -20.94
N ILE A 53 -23.30 -31.88 -21.45
CA ILE A 53 -21.90 -31.58 -21.80
C ILE A 53 -21.09 -31.35 -20.53
N VAL A 54 -21.66 -30.64 -19.55
CA VAL A 54 -21.04 -30.42 -18.24
C VAL A 54 -20.82 -31.76 -17.52
N TYR A 55 -21.80 -32.65 -17.52
CA TYR A 55 -21.70 -33.99 -16.94
C TYR A 55 -20.60 -34.86 -17.57
N ARG A 56 -20.34 -34.70 -18.88
CA ARG A 56 -19.25 -35.40 -19.58
C ARG A 56 -17.89 -34.80 -19.29
N TYR A 57 -17.80 -33.48 -19.09
CA TYR A 57 -16.54 -32.78 -18.88
C TYR A 57 -16.04 -32.84 -17.43
N CYS A 58 -16.93 -32.65 -16.45
CA CYS A 58 -16.57 -32.63 -15.02
C CYS A 58 -15.68 -33.79 -14.54
N PRO A 59 -15.91 -35.07 -14.88
CA PRO A 59 -15.05 -36.16 -14.42
C PRO A 59 -13.63 -36.14 -15.01
N LEU A 60 -13.37 -35.34 -16.05
CA LEU A 60 -12.08 -35.24 -16.73
C LEU A 60 -11.21 -34.09 -16.20
N ASP A 61 -11.79 -33.16 -15.44
CA ASP A 61 -11.11 -31.94 -14.98
C ASP A 61 -11.26 -31.74 -13.47
N THR A 62 -10.12 -31.79 -12.79
CA THR A 62 -9.95 -31.66 -11.35
C THR A 62 -10.46 -30.33 -10.79
N THR A 63 -10.67 -29.30 -11.60
CA THR A 63 -11.14 -27.98 -11.14
C THR A 63 -12.56 -27.69 -11.56
N ALA A 64 -13.04 -28.29 -12.66
CA ALA A 64 -14.44 -28.19 -13.06
C ALA A 64 -15.35 -28.94 -12.08
N ALA A 65 -15.02 -30.17 -11.69
CA ALA A 65 -15.86 -30.94 -10.77
C ALA A 65 -16.18 -30.25 -9.43
N PRO A 66 -15.22 -29.64 -8.71
CA PRO A 66 -15.53 -28.88 -7.51
C PRO A 66 -16.23 -27.55 -7.79
N LEU A 67 -15.97 -26.89 -8.94
CA LEU A 67 -16.66 -25.65 -9.33
C LEU A 67 -18.17 -25.89 -9.55
N PHE A 68 -18.51 -27.02 -10.16
CA PHE A 68 -19.89 -27.40 -10.49
C PHE A 68 -20.55 -28.29 -9.43
N HIS A 69 -19.94 -28.48 -8.26
CA HIS A 69 -20.45 -29.37 -7.20
C HIS A 69 -20.83 -30.78 -7.72
N TYR A 70 -20.10 -31.27 -8.73
CA TYR A 70 -20.48 -32.42 -9.56
C TYR A 70 -20.81 -33.68 -8.74
N TYR A 71 -19.95 -34.04 -7.79
CA TYR A 71 -20.15 -35.27 -6.99
C TYR A 71 -21.26 -35.15 -5.95
N GLU A 72 -21.63 -33.94 -5.51
CA GLU A 72 -22.78 -33.74 -4.63
C GLU A 72 -24.07 -33.95 -5.42
N HIS A 73 -24.15 -33.38 -6.63
CA HIS A 73 -25.28 -33.57 -7.54
C HIS A 73 -25.43 -35.02 -8.00
N MET A 74 -24.31 -35.69 -8.33
CA MET A 74 -24.31 -37.11 -8.70
C MET A 74 -24.82 -38.01 -7.57
N LYS A 75 -24.42 -37.76 -6.32
CA LYS A 75 -24.86 -38.55 -5.15
C LYS A 75 -26.33 -38.31 -4.80
N ASN A 76 -26.81 -37.09 -4.99
CA ASN A 76 -28.17 -36.69 -4.64
C ASN A 76 -29.17 -36.86 -5.80
N GLY A 77 -28.70 -37.17 -7.01
CA GLY A 77 -29.53 -37.27 -8.21
C GLY A 77 -30.17 -35.94 -8.64
N THR A 78 -29.59 -34.81 -8.22
CA THR A 78 -30.12 -33.48 -8.51
C THR A 78 -29.44 -32.87 -9.74
N SER A 79 -30.15 -31.99 -10.46
CA SER A 79 -29.52 -31.23 -11.53
C SER A 79 -28.46 -30.29 -10.97
N ILE A 80 -27.40 -30.08 -11.75
CA ILE A 80 -26.33 -29.12 -11.46
C ILE A 80 -26.98 -27.74 -11.44
N ASN A 81 -26.83 -26.99 -10.35
CA ASN A 81 -27.32 -25.61 -10.30
C ASN A 81 -26.44 -24.71 -11.19
N ILE A 82 -26.72 -24.72 -12.49
CA ILE A 82 -25.90 -24.08 -13.51
C ILE A 82 -25.85 -22.56 -13.27
N VAL A 83 -26.92 -21.95 -12.73
CA VAL A 83 -27.00 -20.50 -12.52
C VAL A 83 -25.99 -20.01 -11.48
N ASP A 84 -25.87 -20.68 -10.33
CA ASP A 84 -24.89 -20.33 -9.31
C ASP A 84 -23.44 -20.57 -9.80
N CYS A 85 -23.24 -21.62 -10.59
CA CYS A 85 -21.96 -21.94 -11.20
C CYS A 85 -21.56 -20.91 -12.26
N ARG A 86 -22.51 -20.41 -13.08
CA ARG A 86 -22.31 -19.31 -14.05
C ARG A 86 -21.78 -18.08 -13.35
N ILE A 87 -22.47 -17.65 -12.30
CA ILE A 87 -22.11 -16.42 -11.60
C ILE A 87 -20.74 -16.58 -10.94
N THR A 88 -20.49 -17.70 -10.26
CA THR A 88 -19.19 -17.98 -9.64
C THR A 88 -18.05 -17.98 -10.67
N ALA A 89 -18.23 -18.61 -11.83
CA ALA A 89 -17.23 -18.64 -12.90
C ALA A 89 -16.95 -17.24 -13.48
N ILE A 90 -17.98 -16.43 -13.72
CA ILE A 90 -17.83 -15.04 -14.22
C ILE A 90 -17.06 -14.19 -13.20
N ILE A 91 -17.39 -14.30 -11.92
CA ILE A 91 -16.73 -13.56 -10.85
C ILE A 91 -15.25 -13.95 -10.75
N LEU A 92 -14.93 -15.25 -10.76
CA LEU A 92 -13.54 -15.71 -10.73
C LEU A 92 -12.76 -15.28 -11.99
N CYS A 93 -13.40 -15.32 -13.16
CA CYS A 93 -12.78 -14.88 -14.41
C CYS A 93 -12.45 -13.39 -14.41
N THR A 94 -13.41 -12.53 -14.01
CA THR A 94 -13.18 -11.08 -13.90
C THR A 94 -12.06 -10.76 -12.91
N TYR A 95 -11.97 -11.50 -11.82
CA TYR A 95 -10.88 -11.37 -10.85
C TYR A 95 -9.52 -11.79 -11.42
N LEU A 96 -9.44 -12.89 -12.18
CA LEU A 96 -8.19 -13.31 -12.84
C LEU A 96 -7.73 -12.32 -13.91
N ILE A 97 -8.66 -11.77 -14.69
CA ILE A 97 -8.37 -10.69 -15.65
C ILE A 97 -7.80 -9.48 -14.91
N PHE A 98 -8.36 -9.13 -13.75
CA PHE A 98 -7.82 -8.05 -12.92
C PHE A 98 -6.39 -8.35 -12.44
N ILE A 99 -6.10 -9.56 -11.97
CA ILE A 99 -4.74 -9.94 -11.55
C ILE A 99 -3.77 -9.82 -12.73
N LEU A 100 -4.11 -10.40 -13.88
CA LEU A 100 -3.31 -10.34 -15.09
C LEU A 100 -3.06 -8.89 -15.52
N HIS A 101 -4.10 -8.05 -15.49
CA HIS A 101 -3.96 -6.64 -15.78
C HIS A 101 -3.07 -5.93 -14.76
N SER A 102 -3.22 -6.22 -13.47
CA SER A 102 -2.39 -5.63 -12.41
C SER A 102 -0.92 -5.98 -12.58
N GLU A 103 -0.61 -7.20 -13.02
CA GLU A 103 0.75 -7.67 -13.26
C GLU A 103 1.35 -7.03 -14.51
N TYR A 104 0.58 -6.98 -15.59
CA TYR A 104 0.96 -6.23 -16.79
C TYR A 104 1.22 -4.75 -16.48
N MET A 105 0.39 -4.14 -15.65
CA MET A 105 0.57 -2.74 -15.25
C MET A 105 1.79 -2.55 -14.36
N LEU A 106 2.09 -3.49 -13.44
CA LEU A 106 3.34 -3.48 -12.67
C LEU A 106 4.55 -3.49 -13.58
N PHE A 107 4.54 -4.35 -14.61
CA PHE A 107 5.60 -4.42 -15.61
C PHE A 107 5.77 -3.11 -16.39
N LEU A 108 4.66 -2.45 -16.75
CA LEU A 108 4.68 -1.17 -17.46
C LEU A 108 5.00 0.03 -16.57
N THR A 109 4.97 -0.11 -15.24
CA THR A 109 5.13 1.03 -14.34
C THR A 109 6.48 1.69 -14.56
N ASP A 110 6.45 3.00 -14.82
CA ASP A 110 7.68 3.77 -14.95
C ASP A 110 8.48 3.71 -13.64
N ARG A 111 9.74 3.24 -13.72
CA ARG A 111 10.71 3.23 -12.61
C ARG A 111 10.99 4.63 -12.07
N ASN A 112 10.47 5.67 -12.73
CA ASN A 112 10.48 7.04 -12.26
C ASN A 112 9.49 7.35 -11.13
N SER A 113 8.65 6.41 -10.70
CA SER A 113 7.76 6.64 -9.54
C SER A 113 8.57 6.97 -8.28
N ILE A 114 7.99 7.82 -7.42
CA ILE A 114 8.64 8.22 -6.17
C ILE A 114 8.94 7.04 -5.28
N SER A 115 8.00 6.10 -5.18
CA SER A 115 8.11 4.93 -4.33
C SER A 115 9.28 4.06 -4.79
N TRP A 116 9.41 3.85 -6.11
CA TRP A 116 10.53 3.12 -6.72
C TRP A 116 11.88 3.75 -6.42
N ARG A 117 11.97 5.05 -6.67
CA ARG A 117 13.20 5.82 -6.48
C ARG A 117 13.62 5.88 -5.01
N LEU A 118 12.66 6.01 -4.09
CA LEU A 118 12.91 6.01 -2.65
C LEU A 118 13.30 4.63 -2.14
N LEU A 119 12.58 3.58 -2.55
CA LEU A 119 12.92 2.19 -2.23
C LEU A 119 14.35 1.89 -2.65
N TYR A 120 14.69 2.13 -3.91
CA TYR A 120 16.04 1.90 -4.43
C TYR A 120 17.12 2.69 -3.65
N ASP A 121 16.89 3.99 -3.42
CA ASP A 121 17.86 4.82 -2.70
C ASP A 121 18.05 4.39 -1.24
N ILE A 122 17.02 3.83 -0.60
CA ILE A 122 17.08 3.39 0.80
C ILE A 122 17.62 1.96 0.92
N SER A 123 17.10 1.02 0.12
CA SER A 123 17.39 -0.41 0.22
C SER A 123 18.71 -0.82 -0.41
N ASN A 124 19.14 -0.16 -1.49
CA ASN A 124 20.33 -0.57 -2.22
C ASN A 124 21.51 0.34 -1.95
N ARG A 125 21.27 1.64 -2.05
CA ARG A 125 22.36 2.62 -2.02
C ARG A 125 22.79 2.99 -0.60
N ASN A 126 21.82 3.21 0.28
CA ASN A 126 22.08 3.72 1.63
C ASN A 126 21.93 2.68 2.73
N TYR A 127 21.58 1.43 2.41
CA TYR A 127 21.29 0.40 3.38
C TYR A 127 22.41 0.20 4.40
N ASP A 128 23.65 -0.04 3.95
CA ASP A 128 24.78 -0.26 4.86
C ASP A 128 25.05 0.95 5.77
N ASN A 129 24.82 2.17 5.25
CA ASN A 129 25.01 3.41 5.99
C ASN A 129 23.91 3.60 7.04
N TYR A 130 22.65 3.33 6.69
CA TYR A 130 21.52 3.39 7.62
C TYR A 130 21.64 2.31 8.69
N LEU A 131 22.01 1.09 8.31
CA LEU A 131 22.29 0.00 9.24
C LEU A 131 23.36 0.42 10.26
N LYS A 132 24.52 0.89 9.80
CA LYS A 132 25.64 1.34 10.65
C LYS A 132 25.26 2.49 11.59
N SER A 133 24.29 3.30 11.21
CA SER A 133 23.78 4.42 12.03
C SER A 133 22.86 3.96 13.16
N ILE A 134 22.29 2.75 13.05
CA ILE A 134 21.35 2.16 14.02
C ILE A 134 22.06 1.16 14.95
N ILE A 135 23.32 0.78 14.69
CA ILE A 135 24.08 -0.22 15.46
C ILE A 135 24.19 0.10 16.98
N LYS A 136 24.00 1.34 17.44
CA LYS A 136 23.90 1.63 18.89
C LYS A 136 22.76 0.85 19.58
N LEU A 137 21.67 0.54 18.86
CA LEU A 137 20.56 -0.31 19.30
C LEU A 137 20.87 -1.81 19.32
N LYS A 138 21.97 -2.25 18.66
CA LYS A 138 22.38 -3.66 18.59
C LYS A 138 23.10 -4.14 19.86
N LYS A 139 23.68 -3.20 20.62
CA LYS A 139 24.37 -3.46 21.90
C LYS A 139 23.44 -3.45 23.11
N ILE A 140 22.25 -2.88 22.97
CA ILE A 140 21.23 -2.85 24.02
C ILE A 140 20.23 -3.94 23.65
N ASP A 141 19.91 -4.85 24.58
CA ASP A 141 18.84 -5.82 24.37
C ASP A 141 17.53 -5.05 24.15
N SER A 142 17.17 -4.86 22.88
CA SER A 142 16.07 -3.99 22.47
C SER A 142 14.73 -4.45 23.04
N ILE A 143 14.61 -5.75 23.31
CA ILE A 143 13.45 -6.34 23.98
C ILE A 143 13.47 -5.97 25.46
N HIS A 144 14.63 -6.08 26.13
CA HIS A 144 14.78 -5.70 27.55
C HIS A 144 14.58 -4.20 27.78
N SER A 145 15.04 -3.34 26.86
CA SER A 145 14.83 -1.89 26.96
C SER A 145 13.38 -1.48 26.72
N VAL A 146 12.69 -2.13 25.76
CA VAL A 146 11.25 -1.92 25.53
C VAL A 146 10.44 -2.45 26.70
N TYR A 147 10.78 -3.63 27.23
CA TYR A 147 10.14 -4.21 28.42
C TYR A 147 10.34 -3.32 29.66
N ARG A 148 11.57 -2.83 29.88
CA ARG A 148 11.88 -1.90 30.98
C ARG A 148 11.13 -0.56 30.81
N MET A 149 10.90 -0.10 29.59
CA MET A 149 10.11 1.11 29.32
C MET A 149 8.59 0.90 29.51
N ILE A 150 8.07 -0.30 29.23
CA ILE A 150 6.65 -0.65 29.44
C ILE A 150 6.34 -0.81 30.93
N PHE A 151 7.27 -1.36 31.71
CA PHE A 151 7.02 -1.74 33.11
C PHE A 151 7.66 -0.80 34.16
N HIS A 152 8.64 0.04 33.79
CA HIS A 152 9.22 1.05 34.69
C HIS A 152 8.95 2.47 34.19
N ASP A 153 7.71 2.95 34.32
CA ASP A 153 7.36 4.36 34.05
C ASP A 153 7.36 5.23 35.33
N ASN A 154 7.98 4.81 36.45
CA ASN A 154 7.91 5.56 37.73
C ASN A 154 9.22 5.88 38.47
N HIS A 155 10.40 5.47 37.99
CA HIS A 155 11.65 5.86 38.66
C HIS A 155 12.65 6.54 37.72
N LYS A 156 13.13 7.71 38.19
CA LYS A 156 14.16 8.55 37.59
C LYS A 156 15.31 7.68 37.03
N TYR A 157 15.52 7.76 35.72
CA TYR A 157 16.75 7.26 35.10
C TYR A 157 17.95 7.97 35.74
N PRO A 158 18.95 7.26 36.28
CA PRO A 158 20.24 7.86 36.59
C PRO A 158 20.97 8.09 35.26
N MET A 159 21.11 9.36 34.88
CA MET A 159 22.05 9.74 33.82
C MET A 159 23.47 9.60 34.37
N ASN A 160 24.21 8.60 33.89
CA ASN A 160 25.66 8.71 33.88
C ASN A 160 26.02 9.63 32.72
N THR A 161 26.43 10.84 33.07
CA THR A 161 27.02 11.85 32.20
C THR A 161 28.47 11.47 31.94
N ASP A 162 28.78 11.05 30.72
CA ASP A 162 30.13 11.14 30.16
C ASP A 162 30.04 11.83 28.78
N ASP A 163 30.38 13.12 28.84
CA ASP A 163 30.91 14.09 27.89
C ASP A 163 30.53 14.12 26.37
N ASN A 164 30.14 15.36 26.01
CA ASN A 164 30.31 16.09 24.74
C ASN A 164 29.27 16.01 23.60
N ASP A 165 28.15 15.28 23.74
CA ASP A 165 27.05 15.25 22.74
C ASP A 165 25.71 15.81 23.26
N ASP A 166 25.73 16.50 24.41
CA ASP A 166 24.56 16.60 25.30
C ASP A 166 23.55 17.73 25.03
N ASP A 167 23.85 18.77 24.24
CA ASP A 167 22.93 19.93 24.16
C ASP A 167 21.67 19.68 23.30
N GLU A 168 21.77 18.86 22.25
CA GLU A 168 20.58 18.43 21.46
C GLU A 168 19.80 17.32 22.17
N ARG A 169 20.49 16.36 22.80
CA ARG A 169 19.86 15.26 23.55
C ARG A 169 19.10 15.78 24.77
N PHE A 170 19.63 16.79 25.45
CA PHE A 170 18.98 17.45 26.58
C PHE A 170 17.72 18.22 26.16
N LYS A 171 17.77 18.98 25.05
CA LYS A 171 16.59 19.68 24.50
C LYS A 171 15.47 18.69 24.10
N MET A 172 15.85 17.55 23.52
CA MET A 172 14.89 16.54 23.05
C MET A 172 14.30 15.72 24.19
N THR A 173 15.05 15.43 25.26
CA THR A 173 14.51 14.83 26.51
C THR A 173 13.61 15.79 27.28
N MET A 174 13.88 17.10 27.24
CA MET A 174 13.00 18.11 27.83
C MET A 174 11.66 18.23 27.08
N MET A 175 11.66 18.08 25.74
CA MET A 175 10.43 18.01 24.93
C MET A 175 9.60 16.74 25.20
N MET A 176 10.24 15.61 25.56
CA MET A 176 9.52 14.38 25.93
C MET A 176 8.84 14.50 27.30
N LYS A 177 9.48 15.18 28.27
CA LYS A 177 8.88 15.44 29.60
C LYS A 177 7.64 16.33 29.54
N MET A 178 7.50 17.16 28.51
CA MET A 178 6.32 18.03 28.33
C MET A 178 5.13 17.33 27.63
N ASN A 179 5.30 16.10 27.14
CA ASN A 179 4.32 15.39 26.30
C ASN A 179 3.79 14.09 26.93
N ASN A 180 3.36 14.16 28.20
CA ASN A 180 2.83 13.01 28.96
C ASN A 180 1.55 12.37 28.39
N GLY A 181 0.95 12.93 27.33
CA GLY A 181 -0.24 12.38 26.66
C GLY A 181 0.02 11.63 25.34
N GLN A 182 1.28 11.35 24.96
CA GLN A 182 1.57 10.69 23.68
C GLN A 182 1.30 9.18 23.72
N ASN A 183 0.63 8.67 22.67
CA ASN A 183 0.40 7.23 22.45
C ASN A 183 1.69 6.42 22.52
N PHE A 184 1.59 5.15 22.94
CA PHE A 184 2.72 4.20 23.05
C PHE A 184 3.65 4.22 21.83
N LEU A 185 3.08 4.22 20.62
CA LEU A 185 3.83 4.29 19.38
C LEU A 185 4.73 5.54 19.32
N ASN A 186 4.22 6.70 19.71
CA ASN A 186 5.01 7.94 19.71
C ASN A 186 6.16 7.88 20.73
N LYS A 187 5.92 7.34 21.93
CA LYS A 187 7.01 7.13 22.92
C LYS A 187 8.08 6.18 22.37
N TYR A 188 7.66 5.08 21.73
CA TYR A 188 8.57 4.10 21.12
C TYR A 188 9.37 4.69 19.95
N PHE A 189 8.72 5.43 19.03
CA PHE A 189 9.38 6.14 17.94
C PHE A 189 10.38 7.18 18.44
N ASN A 190 10.01 7.96 19.44
CA ASN A 190 10.89 8.96 20.06
C ASN A 190 12.13 8.29 20.67
N HIS A 191 11.95 7.18 21.39
CA HIS A 191 13.07 6.41 21.93
C HIS A 191 13.98 5.85 20.84
N LEU A 192 13.40 5.30 19.78
CA LEU A 192 14.15 4.81 18.63
C LEU A 192 14.96 5.92 17.96
N ILE A 193 14.37 7.11 17.73
CA ILE A 193 15.05 8.28 17.15
C ILE A 193 16.25 8.71 18.00
N MET A 194 16.11 8.72 19.34
CA MET A 194 17.20 9.11 20.26
C MET A 194 18.40 8.16 20.22
N ASN A 195 18.18 6.93 19.77
CA ASN A 195 19.21 5.89 19.66
C ASN A 195 19.86 5.83 18.26
N VAL A 196 19.40 6.65 17.31
CA VAL A 196 19.99 6.76 15.96
C VAL A 196 21.17 7.73 15.99
N ASP A 197 22.27 7.34 15.34
CA ASP A 197 23.41 8.22 15.06
C ASP A 197 23.03 9.24 13.97
N LEU A 198 22.53 10.41 14.41
CA LEU A 198 22.07 11.49 13.53
C LEU A 198 23.17 12.01 12.60
N GLN A 199 24.43 12.02 13.04
CA GLN A 199 25.55 12.53 12.24
C GLN A 199 25.83 11.62 11.03
N LYS A 200 25.74 10.30 11.21
CA LYS A 200 25.86 9.36 10.09
C LYS A 200 24.66 9.43 9.15
N PHE A 201 23.45 9.56 9.68
CA PHE A 201 22.24 9.80 8.89
C PHE A 201 22.32 11.10 8.07
N GLN A 202 22.89 12.17 8.62
CA GLN A 202 23.10 13.43 7.90
C GLN A 202 23.97 13.25 6.65
N LYS A 203 24.99 12.40 6.72
CA LYS A 203 25.93 12.13 5.61
C LYS A 203 25.31 11.25 4.51
N SER A 204 24.41 10.32 4.86
CA SER A 204 23.75 9.41 3.90
C SER A 204 22.53 10.04 3.22
N LYS A 205 22.77 10.96 2.27
CA LYS A 205 21.71 11.66 1.52
C LYS A 205 20.98 10.74 0.54
N LEU A 206 19.69 10.98 0.35
CA LEU A 206 18.92 10.38 -0.75
C LEU A 206 19.35 11.06 -2.04
N ASN A 207 19.65 10.29 -3.08
CA ASN A 207 20.25 10.81 -4.29
C ASN A 207 19.22 11.52 -5.18
N VAL A 208 18.00 10.98 -5.20
CA VAL A 208 16.85 11.55 -5.92
C VAL A 208 16.32 12.77 -5.18
N PHE A 209 16.38 12.76 -3.85
CA PHE A 209 15.90 13.84 -2.98
C PHE A 209 17.00 14.36 -2.07
N ASN A 210 18.03 14.97 -2.66
CA ASN A 210 19.24 15.46 -1.97
C ASN A 210 18.96 16.46 -0.82
N TYR A 211 17.80 17.11 -0.85
CA TYR A 211 17.39 18.11 0.13
C TYR A 211 16.38 17.58 1.17
N CYS A 212 16.16 16.27 1.19
CA CYS A 212 15.32 15.64 2.17
C CYS A 212 15.90 15.84 3.58
N GLY A 213 15.04 16.19 4.54
CA GLY A 213 15.44 16.36 5.93
C GLY A 213 15.98 15.06 6.53
N VAL A 214 16.66 15.17 7.68
CA VAL A 214 17.12 14.00 8.44
C VAL A 214 15.93 13.24 9.01
N GLU A 215 14.98 13.96 9.62
CA GLU A 215 13.78 13.37 10.20
C GLU A 215 12.95 12.58 9.17
N THR A 216 12.78 13.14 7.98
CA THR A 216 12.05 12.54 6.85
C THR A 216 12.68 11.20 6.45
N ARG A 217 14.02 11.15 6.39
CA ARG A 217 14.76 9.91 6.10
C ARG A 217 14.63 8.88 7.23
N ILE A 218 14.62 9.33 8.48
CA ILE A 218 14.43 8.46 9.63
C ILE A 218 13.01 7.86 9.61
N TYR A 219 11.98 8.69 9.38
CA TYR A 219 10.60 8.22 9.23
C TYR A 219 10.47 7.19 8.12
N LEU A 220 11.07 7.45 6.96
CA LEU A 220 11.08 6.50 5.84
C LEU A 220 11.70 5.14 6.21
N VAL A 221 12.86 5.14 6.86
CA VAL A 221 13.54 3.89 7.26
C VAL A 221 12.66 3.10 8.25
N PHE A 222 12.06 3.78 9.22
CA PHE A 222 11.15 3.09 10.15
C PHE A 222 9.87 2.61 9.49
N THR A 223 9.32 3.39 8.56
CA THR A 223 8.17 2.99 7.77
C THR A 223 8.44 1.70 7.00
N MET A 224 9.60 1.58 6.34
CA MET A 224 9.96 0.34 5.64
C MET A 224 10.09 -0.86 6.57
N ILE A 225 10.60 -0.65 7.79
CA ILE A 225 10.66 -1.71 8.81
C ILE A 225 9.25 -2.15 9.23
N LEU A 226 8.35 -1.19 9.46
CA LEU A 226 6.97 -1.47 9.88
C LEU A 226 6.18 -2.18 8.78
N LEU A 227 6.30 -1.70 7.54
CA LEU A 227 5.69 -2.32 6.37
C LEU A 227 6.14 -3.77 6.20
N HIS A 228 7.44 -4.05 6.32
CA HIS A 228 7.94 -5.40 6.27
C HIS A 228 7.31 -6.35 7.30
N PHE A 229 7.08 -5.90 8.53
CA PHE A 229 6.39 -6.71 9.53
C PHE A 229 4.94 -6.99 9.14
N ILE A 230 4.26 -6.00 8.58
CA ILE A 230 2.91 -6.17 8.04
C ILE A 230 2.93 -7.17 6.89
N ASP A 231 3.85 -7.05 5.94
CA ASP A 231 3.95 -7.95 4.78
C ASP A 231 4.24 -9.39 5.18
N VAL A 232 5.16 -9.62 6.13
CA VAL A 232 5.45 -10.97 6.64
C VAL A 232 4.21 -11.55 7.32
N PHE A 233 3.53 -10.77 8.14
CA PHE A 233 2.29 -11.20 8.78
C PHE A 233 1.22 -11.54 7.72
N LEU A 234 1.08 -10.69 6.72
CA LEU A 234 0.15 -10.86 5.61
C LEU A 234 0.45 -12.12 4.79
N MET A 235 1.72 -12.33 4.46
CA MET A 235 2.19 -13.51 3.75
C MET A 235 1.89 -14.77 4.54
N ILE A 236 2.24 -14.81 5.83
CA ILE A 236 1.96 -15.98 6.68
C ILE A 236 0.46 -16.26 6.71
N LEU A 237 -0.38 -15.24 6.91
CA LEU A 237 -1.82 -15.39 6.94
C LEU A 237 -2.35 -16.00 5.64
N VAL A 238 -1.93 -15.48 4.49
CA VAL A 238 -2.44 -15.93 3.19
C VAL A 238 -1.86 -17.28 2.76
N TYR A 239 -0.58 -17.56 3.05
CA TYR A 239 -0.01 -18.88 2.81
C TYR A 239 -0.73 -19.95 3.64
N MET A 240 -1.05 -19.67 4.91
CA MET A 240 -1.81 -20.61 5.74
C MET A 240 -3.22 -20.85 5.18
N THR A 241 -3.92 -19.82 4.68
CA THR A 241 -5.25 -20.02 4.08
C THR A 241 -5.20 -20.79 2.77
N ILE A 242 -4.24 -20.49 1.88
CA ILE A 242 -4.11 -21.18 0.59
C ILE A 242 -3.67 -22.63 0.78
N THR A 243 -2.75 -22.90 1.72
CA THR A 243 -2.31 -24.28 2.01
C THR A 243 -3.44 -25.12 2.59
N ILE A 244 -4.23 -24.58 3.52
CA ILE A 244 -5.43 -25.27 4.04
C ILE A 244 -6.43 -25.52 2.91
N SER A 245 -6.65 -24.55 2.03
CA SER A 245 -7.58 -24.69 0.89
C SER A 245 -7.09 -25.73 -0.11
N SER A 246 -5.79 -25.73 -0.44
CA SER A 246 -5.14 -26.69 -1.34
C SER A 246 -5.18 -28.10 -0.76
N TRP A 247 -5.00 -28.22 0.55
CA TRP A 247 -5.12 -29.50 1.25
C TRP A 247 -6.53 -30.07 1.16
N LYS A 248 -7.57 -29.25 1.41
CA LYS A 248 -8.97 -29.66 1.27
C LYS A 248 -9.31 -30.04 -0.17
N TYR A 249 -8.80 -29.28 -1.13
CA TYR A 249 -8.96 -29.57 -2.55
C TYR A 249 -8.30 -30.91 -2.92
N TYR A 250 -7.07 -31.16 -2.48
CA TYR A 250 -6.39 -32.44 -2.71
C TYR A 250 -7.16 -33.60 -2.08
N GLN A 251 -7.63 -33.45 -0.84
CA GLN A 251 -8.47 -34.48 -0.18
C GLN A 251 -9.72 -34.78 -1.00
N PHE A 252 -10.40 -33.75 -1.51
CA PHE A 252 -11.57 -33.91 -2.37
C PHE A 252 -11.26 -34.70 -3.64
N ILE A 253 -10.16 -34.39 -4.34
CA ILE A 253 -9.77 -35.11 -5.55
C ILE A 253 -9.36 -36.54 -5.21
N SER A 254 -8.56 -36.75 -4.16
CA SER A 254 -8.15 -38.10 -3.75
C SER A 254 -9.34 -39.02 -3.43
N ALA A 255 -10.43 -38.46 -2.90
CA ALA A 255 -11.61 -39.21 -2.51
C ALA A 255 -12.57 -39.50 -3.68
N ASN A 256 -12.67 -38.60 -4.67
CA ASN A 256 -13.69 -38.69 -5.73
C ASN A 256 -13.12 -38.92 -7.14
N MET A 257 -11.83 -38.65 -7.35
CA MET A 257 -11.13 -38.60 -8.64
C MET A 257 -9.70 -39.16 -8.51
N ALA A 258 -9.58 -40.36 -7.95
CA ALA A 258 -8.28 -40.95 -7.62
C ALA A 258 -7.31 -40.98 -8.80
N ASP A 259 -7.79 -41.25 -10.02
CA ASP A 259 -6.95 -41.34 -11.22
C ASP A 259 -6.34 -40.00 -11.66
N LEU A 260 -6.90 -38.88 -11.21
CA LEU A 260 -6.46 -37.52 -11.55
C LEU A 260 -5.60 -36.88 -10.45
N TRP A 261 -5.15 -37.64 -9.44
CA TRP A 261 -4.34 -37.12 -8.34
C TRP A 261 -3.08 -36.34 -8.78
N PRO A 262 -2.35 -36.69 -9.86
CA PRO A 262 -1.18 -35.93 -10.28
C PRO A 262 -1.56 -34.53 -10.79
N MET A 263 -2.70 -34.42 -11.47
CA MET A 263 -3.22 -33.14 -11.96
C MET A 263 -3.65 -32.24 -10.80
N ALA A 264 -4.23 -32.82 -9.74
CA ALA A 264 -4.57 -32.05 -8.54
C ALA A 264 -3.36 -31.50 -7.81
N ILE A 265 -2.22 -32.20 -7.81
CA ILE A 265 -0.97 -31.66 -7.27
C ILE A 265 -0.51 -30.46 -8.10
N PHE A 266 -0.56 -30.58 -9.43
CA PHE A 266 -0.21 -29.47 -10.33
C PHE A 266 -1.12 -28.25 -10.11
N ASP A 267 -2.42 -28.48 -9.95
CA ASP A 267 -3.38 -27.42 -9.64
C ASP A 267 -3.12 -26.78 -8.28
N CYS A 268 -2.86 -27.57 -7.23
CA CYS A 268 -2.46 -27.07 -5.91
C CYS A 268 -1.21 -26.18 -5.99
N MET A 269 -0.16 -26.62 -6.69
CA MET A 269 1.05 -25.82 -6.86
C MET A 269 0.75 -24.51 -7.59
N SER A 270 -0.06 -24.58 -8.64
CA SER A 270 -0.42 -23.41 -9.43
C SER A 270 -1.29 -22.43 -8.64
N TYR A 271 -2.19 -22.90 -7.78
CA TYR A 271 -2.99 -22.07 -6.87
C TYR A 271 -2.17 -21.42 -5.77
N ILE A 272 -1.23 -22.15 -5.16
CA ILE A 272 -0.26 -21.58 -4.21
C ILE A 272 0.55 -20.48 -4.89
N TYR A 273 0.98 -20.71 -6.13
CA TYR A 273 1.75 -19.73 -6.89
C TYR A 273 0.93 -18.49 -7.28
N CYS A 274 -0.29 -18.66 -7.80
CA CYS A 274 -1.21 -17.55 -8.08
C CYS A 274 -1.51 -16.73 -6.81
N GLY A 275 -1.73 -17.40 -5.68
CA GLY A 275 -1.95 -16.74 -4.41
C GLY A 275 -0.72 -15.97 -3.92
N HIS A 276 0.49 -16.51 -4.11
CA HIS A 276 1.73 -15.78 -3.84
C HIS A 276 1.84 -14.51 -4.70
N ILE A 277 1.56 -14.59 -6.00
CA ILE A 277 1.56 -13.42 -6.90
C ILE A 277 0.58 -12.34 -6.40
N LEU A 278 -0.62 -12.73 -6.01
CA LEU A 278 -1.65 -11.82 -5.50
C LEU A 278 -1.18 -11.10 -4.23
N VAL A 279 -0.64 -11.83 -3.26
CA VAL A 279 -0.11 -11.26 -2.01
C VAL A 279 1.06 -10.33 -2.26
N ARG A 280 1.98 -10.75 -3.14
CA ARG A 280 3.13 -9.95 -3.56
C ARG A 280 2.68 -8.64 -4.20
N ASN A 281 1.73 -8.68 -5.12
CA ASN A 281 1.25 -7.48 -5.80
C ASN A 281 0.51 -6.57 -4.80
N ALA A 282 -0.32 -7.15 -3.91
CA ALA A 282 -1.04 -6.39 -2.88
C ALA A 282 -0.10 -5.69 -1.88
N SER A 283 0.93 -6.38 -1.38
CA SER A 283 1.96 -5.81 -0.50
C SER A 283 2.73 -4.68 -1.20
N LEU A 284 3.16 -4.89 -2.45
CA LEU A 284 3.82 -3.85 -3.24
C LEU A 284 2.97 -2.58 -3.39
N TYR A 285 1.69 -2.73 -3.73
CA TYR A 285 0.78 -1.59 -3.86
C TYR A 285 0.56 -0.87 -2.52
N PHE A 286 0.41 -1.64 -1.44
CA PHE A 286 0.29 -1.09 -0.09
C PHE A 286 1.55 -0.30 0.30
N ASP A 287 2.73 -0.88 0.11
CA ASP A 287 4.02 -0.27 0.40
C ASP A 287 4.26 1.00 -0.39
N PHE A 288 3.99 0.97 -1.71
CA PHE A 288 4.14 2.16 -2.55
C PHE A 288 3.22 3.27 -2.08
N SER A 289 1.97 2.96 -1.74
CA SER A 289 1.03 3.97 -1.24
C SER A 289 1.51 4.57 0.09
N PHE A 290 1.97 3.74 1.01
CA PHE A 290 2.35 4.15 2.36
C PHE A 290 3.68 4.94 2.38
N ILE A 291 4.70 4.46 1.68
CA ILE A 291 6.00 5.15 1.53
C ILE A 291 5.77 6.53 0.90
N SER A 292 4.93 6.60 -0.13
CA SER A 292 4.59 7.84 -0.82
C SER A 292 3.93 8.85 0.11
N VAL A 293 2.96 8.41 0.92
CA VAL A 293 2.27 9.28 1.89
C VAL A 293 3.21 9.77 2.96
N VAL A 294 3.95 8.87 3.60
CA VAL A 294 4.87 9.23 4.69
C VAL A 294 5.90 10.21 4.17
N PHE A 295 6.51 9.94 3.01
CA PHE A 295 7.46 10.85 2.39
C PHE A 295 6.85 12.22 2.13
N TYR A 296 5.71 12.25 1.46
CA TYR A 296 5.09 13.49 1.02
C TYR A 296 4.60 14.33 2.21
N ALA A 297 3.88 13.73 3.15
CA ALA A 297 3.35 14.41 4.31
C ALA A 297 4.47 14.97 5.20
N SER A 298 5.51 14.18 5.45
CA SER A 298 6.64 14.63 6.26
C SER A 298 7.46 15.73 5.56
N HIS A 299 7.66 15.66 4.24
CA HIS A 299 8.30 16.72 3.46
C HIS A 299 7.49 18.02 3.48
N MET A 300 6.17 17.93 3.28
CA MET A 300 5.28 19.09 3.30
C MET A 300 5.20 19.74 4.68
N ASN A 301 5.20 18.95 5.76
CA ASN A 301 5.24 19.47 7.13
C ASN A 301 6.55 20.23 7.42
N GLN A 302 7.69 19.71 6.97
CA GLN A 302 8.97 20.41 7.12
C GLN A 302 8.98 21.76 6.39
N TRP A 303 8.40 21.81 5.19
CA TRP A 303 8.29 23.07 4.45
C TRP A 303 7.31 24.05 5.10
N LYS A 304 6.17 23.55 5.58
CA LYS A 304 5.20 24.34 6.35
C LYS A 304 5.86 25.03 7.53
N GLU A 305 6.64 24.30 8.33
CA GLU A 305 7.37 24.89 9.47
C GLU A 305 8.43 25.90 9.03
N LYS A 306 9.21 25.57 8.00
CA LYS A 306 10.22 26.50 7.45
C LYS A 306 9.57 27.80 6.98
N PHE A 307 8.47 27.73 6.26
CA PHE A 307 7.76 28.91 5.78
C PHE A 307 7.10 29.69 6.92
N GLN A 308 6.50 29.01 7.89
CA GLN A 308 5.98 29.67 9.09
C GLN A 308 7.09 30.43 9.82
N LYS A 309 8.26 29.82 10.06
CA LYS A 309 9.41 30.50 10.66
C LYS A 309 9.87 31.71 9.83
N LEU A 310 10.06 31.53 8.52
CA LEU A 310 10.56 32.58 7.61
C LEU A 310 9.60 33.77 7.45
N PHE A 311 8.28 33.55 7.55
CA PHE A 311 7.28 34.59 7.33
C PHE A 311 6.67 35.15 8.63
N GLN A 312 6.59 34.38 9.73
CA GLN A 312 6.16 34.89 11.04
C GLN A 312 7.23 35.77 11.70
N LEU A 313 8.53 35.54 11.44
CA LEU A 313 9.60 36.42 11.91
C LEU A 313 9.44 37.86 11.40
N LYS A 314 8.89 38.04 10.19
CA LYS A 314 8.63 39.36 9.59
C LYS A 314 7.52 40.13 10.29
N GLN A 315 6.61 39.44 10.99
CA GLN A 315 5.49 40.05 11.71
C GLN A 315 5.90 40.54 13.12
N LYS A 316 6.91 39.90 13.73
CA LYS A 316 7.43 40.27 15.06
C LYS A 316 8.63 41.21 15.03
N SER A 317 9.47 41.22 13.99
CA SER A 317 10.67 42.08 13.95
C SER A 317 10.47 43.34 13.10
N LYS A 318 10.07 44.43 13.75
CA LYS A 318 10.13 45.81 13.23
C LYS A 318 11.59 46.34 13.29
N ILE A 319 12.60 45.55 12.89
CA ILE A 319 14.02 45.88 13.15
C ILE A 319 14.93 45.60 11.94
N LYS A 320 15.63 46.67 11.53
CA LYS A 320 16.81 46.80 10.64
C LYS A 320 16.66 46.46 9.15
N THR A 321 17.11 47.40 8.33
CA THR A 321 16.92 47.50 6.88
C THR A 321 17.81 46.55 6.08
N ILE A 322 18.97 46.17 6.63
CA ILE A 322 19.98 45.30 5.98
C ILE A 322 19.61 43.80 6.14
N THR A 323 19.14 43.39 7.32
CA THR A 323 18.53 42.06 7.55
C THR A 323 17.30 41.84 6.66
N LYS A 324 16.61 42.92 6.29
CA LYS A 324 15.43 42.88 5.41
C LYS A 324 15.77 42.56 3.96
N LEU A 325 16.96 42.88 3.44
CA LEU A 325 17.38 42.55 2.06
C LEU A 325 17.85 41.10 1.95
N CYS A 326 18.73 40.65 2.84
CA CYS A 326 19.15 39.24 2.94
C CYS A 326 17.95 38.31 3.15
N SER A 327 16.96 38.70 3.97
CA SER A 327 15.78 37.86 4.17
C SER A 327 14.89 37.75 2.93
N ASN A 328 14.77 38.77 2.08
CA ASN A 328 13.99 38.66 0.84
C ASN A 328 14.69 37.77 -0.19
N TYR A 329 16.03 37.86 -0.30
CA TYR A 329 16.80 36.99 -1.18
C TYR A 329 16.71 35.53 -0.72
N GLN A 330 16.82 35.28 0.59
CA GLN A 330 16.66 33.95 1.17
C GLN A 330 15.23 33.41 1.03
N GLN A 331 14.20 34.25 1.17
CA GLN A 331 12.79 33.90 0.89
C GLN A 331 12.60 33.48 -0.57
N THR A 332 13.21 34.23 -1.49
CA THR A 332 13.19 33.94 -2.94
C THR A 332 13.84 32.59 -3.26
N ILE A 333 15.05 32.35 -2.75
CA ILE A 333 15.76 31.07 -2.95
C ILE A 333 14.96 29.92 -2.35
N ASN A 334 14.44 30.09 -1.13
CA ASN A 334 13.68 29.04 -0.47
C ASN A 334 12.36 28.73 -1.20
N TRP A 335 11.70 29.74 -1.75
CA TRP A 335 10.54 29.53 -2.62
C TRP A 335 10.89 28.76 -3.89
N GLN A 336 11.94 29.16 -4.61
CA GLN A 336 12.36 28.45 -5.83
C GLN A 336 12.78 27.01 -5.53
N ARG A 337 13.46 26.77 -4.40
CA ARG A 337 13.82 25.41 -3.94
C ARG A 337 12.58 24.60 -3.62
N PHE A 338 11.62 25.18 -2.90
CA PHE A 338 10.35 24.54 -2.62
C PHE A 338 9.63 24.18 -3.91
N GLN A 339 9.42 25.15 -4.81
CA GLN A 339 8.71 24.95 -6.06
C GLN A 339 9.35 23.84 -6.91
N ARG A 340 10.68 23.85 -7.08
CA ARG A 340 11.37 22.79 -7.84
C ARG A 340 11.22 21.42 -7.20
N GLN A 341 11.40 21.32 -5.88
CA GLN A 341 11.24 20.05 -5.17
C GLN A 341 9.80 19.57 -5.21
N HIS A 342 8.85 20.47 -4.99
CA HIS A 342 7.44 20.16 -4.97
C HIS A 342 6.96 19.72 -6.35
N CYS A 343 7.31 20.43 -7.42
CA CYS A 343 7.00 20.00 -8.78
C CYS A 343 7.63 18.65 -9.12
N HIS A 344 8.88 18.40 -8.73
CA HIS A 344 9.52 17.10 -8.93
C HIS A 344 8.82 15.98 -8.16
N ILE A 345 8.40 16.26 -6.92
CA ILE A 345 7.67 15.32 -6.07
C ILE A 345 6.28 15.03 -6.63
N ILE A 346 5.52 16.06 -7.01
CA ILE A 346 4.23 15.87 -7.69
C ILE A 346 4.42 15.04 -8.96
N TYR A 347 5.44 15.37 -9.76
CA TYR A 347 5.67 14.64 -11.00
C TYR A 347 5.85 13.15 -10.73
N CYS A 348 6.69 12.79 -9.75
CA CYS A 348 6.96 11.40 -9.42
C CYS A 348 5.85 10.70 -8.59
N LEU A 349 4.92 11.42 -7.98
CA LEU A 349 3.76 10.84 -7.26
C LEU A 349 2.53 10.71 -8.15
N MET A 350 2.21 11.78 -8.86
CA MET A 350 0.88 11.99 -9.43
C MET A 350 0.89 12.01 -10.95
N ASN A 351 1.99 12.36 -11.60
CA ASN A 351 2.05 12.41 -13.08
C ASN A 351 2.74 11.19 -13.67
N SER A 352 3.76 10.63 -13.02
CA SER A 352 4.40 9.39 -13.44
C SER A 352 3.42 8.23 -13.29
N GLY A 353 2.97 7.66 -14.41
CA GLY A 353 2.00 6.56 -14.40
C GLY A 353 0.60 6.94 -13.91
N ARG A 354 0.20 8.23 -13.97
CA ARG A 354 -1.14 8.69 -13.53
C ARG A 354 -2.26 7.85 -14.13
N ILE A 355 -2.21 7.66 -15.44
CA ILE A 355 -3.21 6.89 -16.21
C ILE A 355 -3.22 5.44 -15.70
N THR A 356 -2.04 4.85 -15.54
CA THR A 356 -1.86 3.49 -15.04
C THR A 356 -2.51 3.29 -13.67
N TRP A 357 -2.19 4.14 -12.70
CA TRP A 357 -2.72 4.05 -11.34
C TRP A 357 -4.23 4.30 -11.28
N ASN A 358 -4.75 5.25 -12.07
CA ASN A 358 -6.18 5.51 -12.11
C ASN A 358 -6.97 4.29 -12.63
N ILE A 359 -6.43 3.58 -13.63
CA ILE A 359 -7.03 2.35 -14.15
C ILE A 359 -6.95 1.22 -13.12
N VAL A 360 -5.79 1.02 -12.48
CA VAL A 360 -5.60 -0.02 -11.46
C VAL A 360 -6.55 0.17 -10.28
N ILE A 361 -6.69 1.41 -9.78
CA ILE A 361 -7.62 1.73 -8.69
C ILE A 361 -9.07 1.45 -9.12
N PHE A 362 -9.46 1.88 -10.32
CA PHE A 362 -10.82 1.68 -10.84
C PHE A 362 -11.16 0.20 -11.00
N MET A 363 -10.28 -0.55 -11.66
CA MET A 363 -10.48 -1.98 -11.89
C MET A 363 -10.45 -2.77 -10.58
N GLY A 364 -9.62 -2.35 -9.61
CA GLY A 364 -9.58 -2.96 -8.28
C GLY A 364 -10.88 -2.78 -7.49
N ILE A 365 -11.49 -1.58 -7.55
CA ILE A 365 -12.81 -1.33 -6.94
C ILE A 365 -13.87 -2.20 -7.63
N LEU A 366 -13.91 -2.21 -8.97
CA LEU A 366 -14.91 -2.95 -9.73
C LEU A 366 -14.79 -4.47 -9.56
N ALA A 367 -13.58 -5.03 -9.51
CA ALA A 367 -13.37 -6.46 -9.34
C ALA A 367 -13.72 -6.95 -7.92
N ASN A 368 -13.54 -6.10 -6.90
CA ASN A 368 -13.82 -6.47 -5.51
C ASN A 368 -15.31 -6.49 -5.16
N ILE A 369 -16.16 -5.68 -5.82
CA ILE A 369 -17.61 -5.69 -5.58
C ILE A 369 -18.24 -7.09 -5.79
N PRO A 370 -18.15 -7.71 -6.98
CA PRO A 370 -18.76 -9.02 -7.23
C PRO A 370 -18.16 -10.11 -6.34
N LEU A 371 -16.84 -10.06 -6.12
CA LEU A 371 -16.13 -11.02 -5.30
C LEU A 371 -16.58 -10.97 -3.83
N ASN A 372 -16.75 -9.76 -3.28
CA ASN A 372 -17.24 -9.59 -1.92
C ASN A 372 -18.68 -10.09 -1.74
N ILE A 373 -19.52 -9.90 -2.76
CA ILE A 373 -20.90 -10.40 -2.75
C ILE A 373 -20.91 -11.92 -2.71
N LEU A 374 -20.07 -12.57 -3.51
CA LEU A 374 -19.94 -14.02 -3.51
C LEU A 374 -19.52 -14.56 -2.14
N PHE A 375 -18.56 -13.93 -1.47
CA PHE A 375 -18.14 -14.36 -0.12
C PHE A 375 -19.20 -14.08 0.93
N MET A 376 -19.88 -12.93 0.87
CA MET A 376 -21.02 -12.63 1.74
C MET A 376 -22.13 -13.68 1.58
N TYR A 377 -22.43 -14.08 0.34
CA TYR A 377 -23.39 -15.14 0.03
C TYR A 377 -22.96 -16.48 0.65
N LYS A 378 -21.71 -16.89 0.42
CA LYS A 378 -21.17 -18.14 1.00
C LYS A 378 -21.06 -18.11 2.53
N LEU A 379 -21.00 -16.93 3.14
CA LEU A 379 -21.00 -16.76 4.60
C LEU A 379 -22.39 -16.80 5.22
N ILE A 380 -23.36 -16.12 4.59
CA ILE A 380 -24.70 -15.93 5.16
C ILE A 380 -25.62 -17.09 4.82
N LEU A 381 -25.57 -17.61 3.59
CA LEU A 381 -26.56 -18.56 3.09
C LEU A 381 -26.06 -20.00 3.00
N VAL A 382 -24.75 -20.22 2.87
CA VAL A 382 -24.20 -21.58 2.84
C VAL A 382 -23.69 -21.97 4.23
N GLN A 383 -24.32 -22.97 4.83
CA GLN A 383 -23.84 -23.59 6.07
C GLN A 383 -22.51 -24.28 5.82
N ASN A 384 -21.44 -23.52 6.04
CA ASN A 384 -20.06 -23.93 5.84
C ASN A 384 -19.43 -24.30 7.18
N SER A 385 -18.45 -25.23 7.16
CA SER A 385 -17.62 -25.49 8.34
C SER A 385 -17.01 -24.19 8.89
N MET A 386 -16.83 -24.09 10.21
CA MET A 386 -16.23 -22.91 10.87
C MET A 386 -14.91 -22.48 10.21
N ASN A 387 -14.09 -23.44 9.78
CA ASN A 387 -12.83 -23.17 9.09
C ASN A 387 -13.05 -22.46 7.74
N ASN A 388 -14.08 -22.83 6.97
CA ASN A 388 -14.41 -22.16 5.71
C ASN A 388 -14.95 -20.75 5.94
N GLN A 389 -15.79 -20.57 6.97
CA GLN A 389 -16.31 -19.24 7.32
C GLN A 389 -15.18 -18.29 7.74
N LEU A 390 -14.24 -18.76 8.57
CA LEU A 390 -13.07 -17.96 8.95
C LEU A 390 -12.19 -17.60 7.75
N MET A 391 -12.04 -18.50 6.78
CA MET A 391 -11.30 -18.21 5.54
C MET A 391 -11.98 -17.10 4.71
N TYR A 392 -13.29 -17.19 4.50
CA TYR A 392 -14.03 -16.16 3.74
C TYR A 392 -14.03 -14.80 4.46
N ILE A 393 -14.22 -14.79 5.79
CA ILE A 393 -14.14 -13.55 6.58
C ILE A 393 -12.73 -12.96 6.52
N GLY A 394 -11.70 -13.79 6.70
CA GLY A 394 -10.30 -13.33 6.64
C GLY A 394 -9.96 -12.72 5.29
N PHE A 395 -10.42 -13.33 4.20
CA PHE A 395 -10.19 -12.83 2.84
C PHE A 395 -10.95 -11.51 2.57
N LEU A 396 -12.22 -11.41 3.00
CA LEU A 396 -13.00 -10.17 2.91
C LEU A 396 -12.34 -9.02 3.69
N ILE A 397 -11.90 -9.27 4.92
CA ILE A 397 -11.20 -8.28 5.74
C ILE A 397 -9.90 -7.86 5.06
N PHE A 398 -9.13 -8.82 4.54
CA PHE A 398 -7.88 -8.54 3.86
C PHE A 398 -8.06 -7.62 2.65
N GLN A 399 -8.98 -7.96 1.75
CA GLN A 399 -9.19 -7.18 0.52
C GLN A 399 -9.75 -5.79 0.81
N THR A 400 -10.74 -5.70 1.71
CA THR A 400 -11.30 -4.40 2.10
C THR A 400 -10.25 -3.53 2.77
N PHE A 401 -9.39 -4.11 3.62
CA PHE A 401 -8.29 -3.39 4.25
C PHE A 401 -7.28 -2.84 3.24
N VAL A 402 -6.84 -3.65 2.26
CA VAL A 402 -5.89 -3.21 1.23
C VAL A 402 -6.49 -2.09 0.39
N LEU A 403 -7.72 -2.28 -0.11
CA LEU A 403 -8.39 -1.28 -0.95
C LEU A 403 -8.62 0.04 -0.19
N LEU A 404 -9.13 -0.05 1.05
CA LEU A 404 -9.38 1.11 1.89
C LEU A 404 -8.08 1.84 2.20
N SER A 405 -7.00 1.11 2.48
CA SER A 405 -5.69 1.70 2.74
C SER A 405 -5.19 2.48 1.54
N VAL A 406 -5.23 1.91 0.33
CA VAL A 406 -4.80 2.61 -0.89
C VAL A 406 -5.62 3.88 -1.12
N ILE A 407 -6.96 3.79 -1.04
CA ILE A 407 -7.85 4.96 -1.21
C ILE A 407 -7.55 6.02 -0.13
N HIS A 408 -7.41 5.62 1.12
CA HIS A 408 -7.12 6.53 2.23
C HIS A 408 -5.78 7.25 2.05
N MET A 409 -4.74 6.51 1.67
CA MET A 409 -3.41 7.05 1.39
C MET A 409 -3.46 8.07 0.24
N THR A 410 -4.21 7.77 -0.83
CA THR A 410 -4.39 8.72 -1.93
C THR A 410 -5.10 10.00 -1.51
N ALA A 411 -6.13 9.89 -0.67
CA ALA A 411 -6.84 11.05 -0.10
C ALA A 411 -5.95 11.90 0.83
N ILE A 412 -5.07 11.28 1.63
CA ILE A 412 -4.11 12.01 2.49
C ILE A 412 -3.13 12.83 1.65
N ILE A 413 -2.59 12.27 0.57
CA ILE A 413 -1.70 13.02 -0.34
C ILE A 413 -2.44 14.21 -0.93
N HIS A 414 -3.65 14.01 -1.45
CA HIS A 414 -4.49 15.08 -1.97
C HIS A 414 -4.69 16.19 -0.92
N PHE A 415 -5.11 15.82 0.29
CA PHE A 415 -5.27 16.78 1.39
C PHE A 415 -3.98 17.53 1.74
N SER A 416 -2.86 16.82 1.79
CA SER A 416 -1.55 17.40 2.13
C SER A 416 -1.10 18.43 1.09
N VAL A 417 -1.40 18.20 -0.19
CA VAL A 417 -1.18 19.19 -1.27
C VAL A 417 -2.03 20.43 -1.00
N HIS A 418 -3.34 20.25 -0.80
CA HIS A 418 -4.28 21.37 -0.67
C HIS A 418 -4.15 22.12 0.65
N GLN A 419 -3.56 21.54 1.69
CA GLN A 419 -3.28 22.26 2.94
C GLN A 419 -2.30 23.43 2.70
N PHE A 420 -1.32 23.25 1.80
CA PHE A 420 -0.34 24.29 1.48
C PHE A 420 -0.94 25.48 0.74
N LYS A 421 -2.02 25.26 -0.03
CA LYS A 421 -2.76 26.31 -0.75
C LYS A 421 -3.14 27.49 0.14
N ARG A 422 -3.50 27.23 1.42
CA ARG A 422 -3.90 28.28 2.37
C ARG A 422 -2.76 29.24 2.73
N GLN A 423 -1.51 28.82 2.55
CA GLN A 423 -0.33 29.62 2.88
C GLN A 423 0.15 30.47 1.70
N LEU A 424 -0.18 30.08 0.46
CA LEU A 424 0.27 30.74 -0.76
C LEU A 424 -0.05 32.24 -0.83
N PRO A 425 -1.28 32.71 -0.49
CA PRO A 425 -1.58 34.14 -0.52
C PRO A 425 -0.71 34.94 0.46
N GLY A 426 -0.48 34.42 1.66
CA GLY A 426 0.40 35.06 2.66
C GLY A 426 1.85 35.14 2.18
N ILE A 427 2.35 34.08 1.54
CA ILE A 427 3.68 34.04 0.92
C ILE A 427 3.75 35.08 -0.22
N GLN A 428 2.74 35.14 -1.09
CA GLN A 428 2.68 36.08 -2.22
C GLN A 428 2.78 37.54 -1.77
N ILE A 429 2.04 37.93 -0.73
CA ILE A 429 2.07 39.28 -0.16
C ILE A 429 3.48 39.62 0.37
N CYS A 430 4.17 38.65 0.96
CA CYS A 430 5.48 38.85 1.57
C CYS A 430 6.63 38.97 0.55
N MET A 431 6.43 38.51 -0.70
CA MET A 431 7.42 38.58 -1.77
C MET A 431 7.53 40.00 -2.32
N LYS A 432 8.75 40.42 -2.72
CA LYS A 432 8.98 41.71 -3.35
C LYS A 432 9.00 41.66 -4.87
N HIS A 433 9.55 40.59 -5.45
CA HIS A 433 9.70 40.48 -6.89
C HIS A 433 8.37 40.11 -7.57
N PRO A 434 7.92 40.87 -8.57
CA PRO A 434 6.65 40.61 -9.25
C PRO A 434 6.64 39.26 -9.99
N SER A 435 7.77 38.86 -10.58
CA SER A 435 7.90 37.55 -11.25
C SER A 435 7.59 36.37 -10.32
N ILE A 436 8.04 36.42 -9.07
CA ILE A 436 7.78 35.38 -8.07
C ILE A 436 6.32 35.43 -7.61
N LYS A 437 5.75 36.64 -7.46
CA LYS A 437 4.32 36.77 -7.14
C LYS A 437 3.44 36.13 -8.21
N TRP A 438 3.81 36.30 -9.48
CA TRP A 438 3.14 35.64 -10.60
C TRP A 438 3.33 34.13 -10.56
N GLN A 439 4.53 33.61 -10.28
CA GLN A 439 4.76 32.17 -10.12
C GLN A 439 3.94 31.56 -8.97
N ILE A 440 3.81 32.28 -7.84
CA ILE A 440 2.99 31.85 -6.71
C ILE A 440 1.51 31.84 -7.10
N LEU A 441 1.04 32.85 -7.83
CA LEU A 441 -0.33 32.94 -8.30
C LEU A 441 -0.66 31.82 -9.29
N GLU A 442 0.19 31.59 -10.30
CA GLU A 442 0.05 30.50 -11.27
C GLU A 442 0.02 29.13 -10.55
N TYR A 443 0.88 28.96 -9.56
CA TYR A 443 0.90 27.75 -8.74
C TYR A 443 -0.36 27.61 -7.88
N TYR A 444 -0.87 28.70 -7.30
CA TYR A 444 -2.15 28.72 -6.60
C TYR A 444 -3.29 28.33 -7.54
N GLU A 445 -3.35 28.94 -8.72
CA GLU A 445 -4.36 28.67 -9.75
C GLU A 445 -4.36 27.19 -10.12
N ARG A 446 -3.19 26.59 -10.38
CA ARG A 446 -3.06 25.14 -10.66
C ARG A 446 -3.59 24.25 -9.52
N LEU A 447 -3.45 24.67 -8.27
CA LEU A 447 -4.02 23.95 -7.11
C LEU A 447 -5.50 24.25 -6.87
N THR A 448 -6.07 25.24 -7.55
CA THR A 448 -7.48 25.64 -7.41
C THR A 448 -8.33 25.30 -8.61
N ASP A 449 -7.71 25.05 -9.76
CA ASP A 449 -8.43 24.84 -11.01
C ASP A 449 -9.15 23.50 -10.95
N ASN A 450 -10.49 23.58 -11.00
CA ASN A 450 -11.37 22.43 -10.93
C ASN A 450 -11.45 21.67 -12.26
N ARG A 451 -10.96 22.25 -13.37
CA ARG A 451 -11.12 21.67 -14.71
C ARG A 451 -10.28 20.41 -14.91
N ASN A 452 -9.02 20.45 -14.47
CA ASN A 452 -8.09 19.32 -14.47
C ASN A 452 -7.66 19.05 -13.03
N GLY A 453 -8.61 18.59 -12.20
CA GLY A 453 -8.40 18.30 -10.79
C GLY A 453 -7.02 17.76 -10.44
N PHE A 454 -6.39 18.37 -9.43
CA PHE A 454 -5.08 18.00 -8.97
C PHE A 454 -5.18 16.76 -8.06
N GLY A 455 -5.02 15.56 -8.61
CA GLY A 455 -5.30 14.34 -7.84
C GLY A 455 -5.11 13.03 -8.61
N TRP A 456 -5.14 11.93 -7.88
CA TRP A 456 -5.47 10.62 -8.44
C TRP A 456 -6.97 10.53 -8.70
N TYR A 457 -7.35 9.76 -9.70
CA TYR A 457 -8.74 9.58 -10.10
C TYR A 457 -9.14 8.13 -9.94
N CYS A 458 -10.38 7.91 -9.52
CA CYS A 458 -11.04 6.63 -9.67
C CYS A 458 -11.48 6.51 -11.14
N GLY A 459 -10.58 6.03 -12.01
CA GLY A 459 -10.81 5.97 -13.45
C GLY A 459 -11.05 7.37 -14.04
N SER A 460 -12.18 7.55 -14.72
CA SER A 460 -12.65 8.85 -15.24
C SER A 460 -13.77 9.48 -14.40
N ILE A 461 -14.13 8.88 -13.25
CA ILE A 461 -15.34 9.24 -12.50
C ILE A 461 -15.11 10.47 -11.62
N SER A 462 -14.14 10.40 -10.71
CA SER A 462 -13.90 11.46 -9.73
C SER A 462 -12.48 11.44 -9.19
N VAL A 463 -12.03 12.61 -8.71
CA VAL A 463 -10.77 12.76 -7.97
C VAL A 463 -10.91 12.11 -6.60
N ILE A 464 -9.91 11.36 -6.15
CA ILE A 464 -9.89 10.75 -4.83
C ILE A 464 -9.46 11.79 -3.79
N ASP A 465 -10.44 12.52 -3.26
CA ASP A 465 -10.30 13.37 -2.08
C ASP A 465 -11.06 12.75 -0.89
N TYR A 466 -11.00 13.35 0.31
CA TYR A 466 -11.71 12.77 1.46
C TYR A 466 -13.23 12.65 1.23
N LYS A 467 -13.84 13.63 0.56
CA LYS A 467 -15.29 13.65 0.31
C LYS A 467 -15.69 12.55 -0.67
N ASN A 468 -15.00 12.47 -1.79
CA ASN A 468 -15.22 11.49 -2.84
C ASN A 468 -14.78 10.10 -2.39
N SER A 469 -13.75 9.95 -1.55
CA SER A 469 -13.39 8.65 -0.96
C SER A 469 -14.52 8.09 -0.11
N PHE A 470 -15.19 8.95 0.67
CA PHE A 470 -16.35 8.55 1.46
C PHE A 470 -17.54 8.19 0.55
N GLN A 471 -17.78 8.98 -0.50
CA GLN A 471 -18.81 8.66 -1.50
C GLN A 471 -18.51 7.35 -2.22
N ILE A 472 -17.27 7.12 -2.67
CA ILE A 472 -16.83 5.88 -3.32
C ILE A 472 -17.03 4.70 -2.37
N LEU A 473 -16.69 4.84 -1.09
CA LEU A 473 -16.91 3.79 -0.09
C LEU A 473 -18.40 3.51 0.13
N ILE A 474 -19.23 4.55 0.28
CA ILE A 474 -20.68 4.35 0.41
C ILE A 474 -21.26 3.72 -0.85
N SER A 475 -20.85 4.17 -2.03
CA SER A 475 -21.27 3.58 -3.31
C SER A 475 -20.82 2.14 -3.43
N TYR A 476 -19.61 1.81 -2.97
CA TYR A 476 -19.09 0.45 -2.91
C TYR A 476 -19.94 -0.44 -2.00
N PHE A 477 -20.19 -0.01 -0.76
CA PHE A 477 -21.04 -0.73 0.18
C PHE A 477 -22.49 -0.83 -0.31
N GLY A 478 -23.04 0.25 -0.87
CA GLY A 478 -24.39 0.31 -1.41
C GLY A 478 -24.58 -0.61 -2.60
N LEU A 479 -23.67 -0.58 -3.59
CA LEU A 479 -23.68 -1.50 -4.73
C LEU A 479 -23.55 -2.95 -4.28
N MET A 480 -22.64 -3.22 -3.34
CA MET A 480 -22.48 -4.54 -2.75
C MET A 480 -23.79 -5.03 -2.10
N LEU A 481 -24.48 -4.20 -1.32
CA LEU A 481 -25.76 -4.56 -0.69
C LEU A 481 -26.90 -4.71 -1.69
N ILE A 482 -27.00 -3.83 -2.70
CA ILE A 482 -28.02 -3.91 -3.75
C ILE A 482 -27.85 -5.19 -4.55
N MET A 483 -26.64 -5.46 -5.01
CA MET A 483 -26.35 -6.68 -5.76
C MET A 483 -26.50 -7.92 -4.88
N PHE A 484 -26.12 -7.88 -3.60
CA PHE A 484 -26.37 -8.97 -2.66
C PHE A 484 -27.87 -9.26 -2.51
N LYS A 485 -28.70 -8.22 -2.35
CA LYS A 485 -30.15 -8.38 -2.29
C LYS A 485 -30.72 -8.94 -3.61
N ALA A 486 -30.26 -8.44 -4.75
CA ALA A 486 -30.67 -8.95 -6.06
C ALA A 486 -30.27 -10.43 -6.23
N PHE A 487 -29.08 -10.79 -5.74
CA PHE A 487 -28.59 -12.16 -5.74
C PHE A 487 -29.48 -13.07 -4.89
N ILE A 488 -29.82 -12.66 -3.66
CA ILE A 488 -30.72 -13.42 -2.78
C ILE A 488 -32.10 -13.60 -3.41
N ASN A 489 -32.69 -12.54 -3.96
CA ASN A 489 -34.02 -12.60 -4.55
C ASN A 489 -34.07 -13.54 -5.76
N ASN A 490 -32.99 -13.62 -6.53
CA ASN A 490 -32.90 -14.56 -7.66
C ASN A 490 -32.56 -16.00 -7.23
N ALA A 491 -31.95 -16.20 -6.05
CA ALA A 491 -31.69 -17.54 -5.50
C ALA A 491 -32.91 -18.12 -4.75
N ALA A 492 -33.86 -17.28 -4.36
CA ALA A 492 -35.10 -17.67 -3.67
C ALA A 492 -36.28 -17.96 -4.64
N ASN A 493 -36.13 -17.58 -5.91
CA ASN A 493 -37.05 -17.90 -7.01
C ASN A 493 -36.45 -19.05 -7.84
#